data_AF-A0A1G1T9U5-F1
#
_entry.id   AF-A0A1G1T9U5-F1
#
_cell.length_a   1.000
_cell.length_b   1.000
_cell.length_c   1.000
_cell.angle_alpha   90.00
_cell.angle_beta   90.00
_cell.angle_gamma   90.00
#
_symmetry.space_group_name_H-M   'P 1'
#
loop_
_entity.id
_entity.type
_entity.pdbx_description
1 polymer ?
#
loop_
_entity_poly.entity_id
_entity_poly.type
_entity_poly.pdbx_seq_one_letter_code
_entity_poly.pdbx_strand_id
1 'polypeptide(L)'
;MRKYVVLAALVLGMPACGLLGNECGRANPATYYDVQGIEAFVTRQPMDQPWATVAPSGIVASRELRLRVGLKERHYSVVPVQGFMSVAYACSPVPAGSLGSAERMDSLSITSLYNYDALHPAGTPLTDLLGVDGRPQFPAPSRRNPLEPFRYAEISLLSPPVTTGPQQFRVYYRQTNGEVYTTQTAAVTVVR
;
A
#
# COMPACT_ATOMS: atom_id res chain seq x y z
N MET A 1 31.92 -45.99 36.27
CA MET A 1 32.13 -44.52 36.15
C MET A 1 32.24 -44.00 34.70
N ARG A 2 32.54 -44.83 33.69
CA ARG A 2 32.61 -44.41 32.27
C ARG A 2 31.27 -44.02 31.60
N LYS A 3 30.13 -44.53 32.08
CA LYS A 3 28.80 -44.32 31.44
C LYS A 3 28.20 -42.93 31.69
N TYR A 4 28.57 -42.26 32.77
CA TYR A 4 28.08 -40.91 33.10
C TYR A 4 28.83 -39.80 32.35
N VAL A 5 30.08 -40.05 31.95
CA VAL A 5 30.89 -39.09 31.16
C VAL A 5 30.33 -38.93 29.75
N VAL A 6 29.80 -40.02 29.16
CA VAL A 6 29.19 -39.98 27.82
C VAL A 6 27.86 -39.22 27.83
N LEU A 7 27.07 -39.35 28.91
CA LEU A 7 25.82 -38.61 29.05
C LEU A 7 26.05 -37.10 29.20
N ALA A 8 27.08 -36.71 29.96
CA ALA A 8 27.47 -35.30 30.11
C ALA A 8 28.01 -34.70 28.80
N ALA A 9 28.77 -35.49 28.02
CA ALA A 9 29.28 -35.05 26.72
C ALA A 9 28.16 -34.90 25.66
N LEU A 10 27.10 -35.70 25.72
CA LEU A 10 25.98 -35.60 24.79
C LEU A 10 25.10 -34.36 25.03
N VAL A 11 25.00 -33.89 26.28
CA VAL A 11 24.24 -32.69 26.64
C VAL A 11 25.03 -31.41 26.33
N LEU A 12 26.36 -31.45 26.39
CA LEU A 12 27.25 -30.30 26.09
C LEU A 12 27.47 -30.07 24.60
N GLY A 13 27.16 -31.04 23.73
CA GLY A 13 27.40 -30.96 22.28
C GLY A 13 26.19 -30.50 21.47
N MET A 14 25.04 -30.25 22.10
CA MET A 14 23.88 -29.73 21.36
C MET A 14 24.10 -28.25 21.06
N PRO A 15 24.02 -27.81 19.78
CA PRO A 15 24.06 -26.40 19.45
C PRO A 15 22.86 -25.73 20.12
N ALA A 16 23.10 -25.08 21.25
CA ALA A 16 22.10 -24.30 21.94
C ALA A 16 21.89 -23.01 21.17
N CYS A 17 20.81 -22.94 20.37
CA CYS A 17 20.29 -21.67 19.89
C CYS A 17 19.83 -20.85 21.10
N GLY A 18 20.46 -19.71 21.35
CA GLY A 18 20.11 -18.76 22.41
C GLY A 18 21.28 -18.26 23.26
N LEU A 19 22.53 -18.66 23.00
CA LEU A 19 23.69 -18.24 23.81
C LEU A 19 24.04 -16.76 23.58
N LEU A 20 23.88 -16.25 22.36
CA LEU A 20 24.17 -14.86 22.01
C LEU A 20 22.92 -13.97 21.85
N GLY A 21 21.73 -14.45 22.22
CA GLY A 21 20.46 -13.69 22.14
C GLY A 21 19.96 -13.34 20.72
N ASN A 22 20.79 -13.53 19.70
CA ASN A 22 20.56 -13.08 18.31
C ASN A 22 20.33 -14.25 17.35
N GLU A 23 20.42 -15.48 17.84
CA GLU A 23 20.46 -16.71 17.05
C GLU A 23 19.05 -17.15 16.59
N CYS A 24 18.01 -16.67 17.27
CA CYS A 24 16.60 -16.95 16.96
C CYS A 24 15.87 -15.75 16.32
N GLY A 25 16.55 -14.64 16.04
CA GLY A 25 15.94 -13.45 15.46
C GLY A 25 16.91 -12.27 15.44
N ARG A 26 17.03 -11.61 14.28
CA ARG A 26 17.92 -10.46 14.05
C ARG A 26 17.35 -9.17 14.68
N ALA A 27 18.20 -8.15 14.80
CA ALA A 27 17.86 -6.75 15.09
C ALA A 27 16.90 -6.07 14.07
N ASN A 28 16.35 -6.83 13.11
CA ASN A 28 15.41 -6.38 12.10
C ASN A 28 14.25 -7.39 12.00
N PRO A 29 13.28 -7.31 12.92
CA PRO A 29 12.16 -8.25 12.95
C PRO A 29 11.33 -8.16 11.67
N ALA A 30 10.66 -9.25 11.31
CA ALA A 30 9.64 -9.23 10.26
C ALA A 30 8.62 -8.12 10.54
N THR A 31 8.46 -7.20 9.59
CA THR A 31 7.41 -6.19 9.63
C THR A 31 6.38 -6.50 8.55
N TYR A 32 5.12 -6.39 8.93
CA TYR A 32 3.98 -6.54 8.05
C TYR A 32 3.13 -5.30 8.17
N TYR A 33 2.26 -5.07 7.19
CA TYR A 33 1.22 -4.07 7.32
C TYR A 33 -0.12 -4.63 6.89
N ASP A 34 -1.15 -4.06 7.48
CA ASP A 34 -2.53 -4.28 7.10
C ASP A 34 -3.13 -2.96 6.60
N VAL A 35 -3.99 -3.04 5.60
CA VAL A 35 -4.65 -1.88 5.01
C VAL A 35 -5.88 -1.57 5.85
N GLN A 36 -5.91 -0.37 6.42
CA GLN A 36 -7.00 0.09 7.28
C GLN A 36 -7.91 1.08 6.57
N GLY A 37 -7.48 1.58 5.41
CA GLY A 37 -8.23 2.57 4.67
C GLY A 37 -7.49 3.07 3.45
N ILE A 38 -8.16 3.99 2.75
CA ILE A 38 -7.63 4.69 1.59
C ILE A 38 -7.92 6.17 1.73
N GLU A 39 -6.98 6.99 1.29
CA GLU A 39 -7.13 8.43 1.18
C GLU A 39 -6.82 8.89 -0.23
N ALA A 40 -7.53 9.95 -0.65
CA ALA A 40 -7.35 10.52 -1.97
C ALA A 40 -7.44 12.05 -1.90
N PHE A 41 -6.51 12.73 -2.57
CA PHE A 41 -6.45 14.18 -2.61
C PHE A 41 -6.18 14.66 -4.03
N VAL A 42 -6.78 15.80 -4.39
CA VAL A 42 -6.41 16.50 -5.62
C VAL A 42 -5.24 17.42 -5.31
N THR A 43 -4.20 17.33 -6.11
CA THR A 43 -3.04 18.21 -6.09
C THR A 43 -2.86 18.90 -7.43
N ARG A 44 -2.20 20.05 -7.39
CA ARG A 44 -1.75 20.79 -8.56
C ARG A 44 -0.24 20.67 -8.62
N GLN A 45 0.29 20.27 -9.76
CA GLN A 45 1.72 20.24 -10.04
C GLN A 45 2.01 21.00 -11.34
N PRO A 46 2.30 22.31 -11.25
CA PRO A 46 2.79 23.09 -12.38
C PRO A 46 4.18 22.60 -12.83
N MET A 47 4.57 22.93 -14.07
CA MET A 47 5.96 22.73 -14.50
C MET A 47 6.90 23.47 -13.55
N ASP A 48 7.96 22.78 -13.11
CA ASP A 48 9.05 23.33 -12.30
C ASP A 48 8.65 23.88 -10.91
N GLN A 49 7.47 23.50 -10.40
CA GLN A 49 7.04 23.84 -9.04
C GLN A 49 6.74 22.60 -8.21
N PRO A 50 6.95 22.67 -6.87
CA PRO A 50 6.47 21.63 -5.98
C PRO A 50 4.95 21.52 -6.09
N TRP A 51 4.47 20.30 -5.93
CA TRP A 51 3.03 20.04 -5.89
C TRP A 51 2.41 20.72 -4.66
N ALA A 52 1.15 21.11 -4.78
CA ALA A 52 0.35 21.64 -3.68
C ALA A 52 -1.05 21.02 -3.68
N THR A 53 -1.59 20.74 -2.50
CA THR A 53 -2.98 20.26 -2.36
C THR A 53 -3.96 21.35 -2.77
N VAL A 54 -4.91 21.00 -3.64
CA VAL A 54 -5.95 21.92 -4.08
C VAL A 54 -7.03 21.96 -3.00
N ALA A 55 -7.31 23.16 -2.49
CA ALA A 55 -8.39 23.36 -1.52
C ALA A 55 -9.76 22.97 -2.12
N PRO A 56 -10.75 22.61 -1.28
CA PRO A 56 -12.11 22.39 -1.75
C PRO A 56 -12.65 23.56 -2.57
N SER A 57 -13.36 23.26 -3.66
CA SER A 57 -13.85 24.22 -4.67
C SER A 57 -12.75 25.02 -5.38
N GLY A 58 -11.48 24.65 -5.20
CA GLY A 58 -10.35 25.24 -5.89
C GLY A 58 -10.39 24.96 -7.40
N ILE A 59 -9.77 25.86 -8.16
CA ILE A 59 -9.67 25.76 -9.61
C ILE A 59 -8.32 25.12 -9.96
N VAL A 60 -8.27 24.20 -10.92
CA VAL A 60 -7.04 23.57 -11.37
C VAL A 60 -7.11 23.27 -12.87
N ALA A 61 -6.02 23.52 -13.60
CA ALA A 61 -5.93 23.13 -15.01
C ALA A 61 -5.77 21.61 -15.11
N SER A 62 -6.48 21.00 -16.07
CA SER A 62 -6.50 19.56 -16.32
C SER A 62 -5.09 18.93 -16.36
N ARG A 63 -4.17 19.56 -17.09
CA ARG A 63 -2.78 19.13 -17.27
C ARG A 63 -1.93 19.16 -15.99
N GLU A 64 -2.30 20.03 -15.04
CA GLU A 64 -1.61 20.20 -13.76
C GLU A 64 -2.25 19.38 -12.65
N LEU A 65 -3.46 18.84 -12.89
CA LEU A 65 -4.19 18.03 -11.94
C LEU A 65 -3.48 16.69 -11.74
N ARG A 66 -3.20 16.37 -10.48
CA ARG A 66 -2.76 15.05 -10.04
C ARG A 66 -3.66 14.56 -8.92
N LEU A 67 -4.27 13.40 -9.10
CA LEU A 67 -4.97 12.68 -8.06
C LEU A 67 -3.95 11.81 -7.31
N ARG A 68 -3.76 12.09 -6.03
CA ARG A 68 -2.89 11.31 -5.16
C ARG A 68 -3.72 10.34 -4.36
N VAL A 69 -3.35 9.06 -4.40
CA VAL A 69 -4.04 8.00 -3.67
C VAL A 69 -3.05 7.32 -2.74
N GLY A 70 -3.37 7.21 -1.46
CA GLY A 70 -2.53 6.58 -0.45
C GLY A 70 -3.31 5.55 0.36
N LEU A 71 -2.64 4.48 0.76
CA LEU A 71 -3.20 3.51 1.71
C LEU A 71 -2.89 3.96 3.14
N LYS A 72 -3.89 3.83 4.01
CA LYS A 72 -3.70 3.95 5.46
C LYS A 72 -3.30 2.59 5.99
N GLU A 73 -2.07 2.48 6.47
CA GLU A 73 -1.47 1.22 6.86
C GLU A 73 -1.31 1.13 8.38
N ARG A 74 -1.66 -0.03 8.95
CA ARG A 74 -1.27 -0.40 10.32
C ARG A 74 -0.13 -1.40 10.26
N HIS A 75 1.01 -1.03 10.83
CA HIS A 75 2.19 -1.88 10.84
C HIS A 75 2.22 -2.74 12.11
N TYR A 76 2.68 -3.98 11.96
CA TYR A 76 2.91 -4.92 13.06
C TYR A 76 4.22 -5.66 12.85
N SER A 77 4.88 -6.02 13.95
CA SER A 77 6.13 -6.75 13.94
C SER A 77 6.10 -7.89 14.94
N VAL A 78 6.82 -8.96 14.63
CA VAL A 78 7.02 -10.07 15.57
C VAL A 78 8.30 -9.79 16.34
N VAL A 79 8.17 -9.54 17.64
CA VAL A 79 9.31 -9.34 18.54
C VAL A 79 9.45 -10.59 19.41
N PRO A 80 10.65 -11.20 19.49
CA PRO A 80 10.86 -12.31 20.40
C PRO A 80 10.70 -11.84 21.85
N VAL A 81 10.05 -12.65 22.68
CA VAL A 81 9.91 -12.37 24.11
C VAL A 81 11.27 -12.49 24.77
N GLN A 82 11.78 -11.39 25.35
CA GLN A 82 12.99 -11.40 26.17
C GLN A 82 12.64 -11.93 27.58
N GLY A 83 12.90 -13.20 27.82
CA GLY A 83 12.78 -13.83 29.13
C GLY A 83 14.11 -13.89 29.88
N PHE A 84 14.07 -13.87 31.21
CA PHE A 84 15.26 -13.99 32.10
C PHE A 84 15.91 -15.38 32.10
N MET A 85 15.27 -16.38 31.50
CA MET A 85 15.80 -17.75 31.41
C MET A 85 16.00 -18.15 29.94
N SER A 86 17.19 -18.65 29.63
CA SER A 86 17.57 -19.17 28.32
C SER A 86 16.78 -20.45 28.03
N VAL A 87 15.67 -20.33 27.32
CA VAL A 87 14.90 -21.45 26.80
C VAL A 87 15.41 -21.81 25.41
N ALA A 88 15.86 -23.05 25.25
CA ALA A 88 16.28 -23.58 23.96
C ALA A 88 15.05 -23.80 23.07
N TYR A 89 14.72 -22.80 22.25
CA TYR A 89 13.73 -22.99 21.21
C TYR A 89 14.42 -23.57 19.96
N ALA A 90 13.88 -24.65 19.43
CA ALA A 90 14.15 -25.07 18.06
C ALA A 90 13.50 -24.06 17.10
N CYS A 91 14.07 -22.86 16.98
CA CYS A 91 13.54 -21.83 16.09
C CYS A 91 14.06 -22.05 14.68
N SER A 92 13.13 -22.10 13.72
CA SER A 92 13.49 -21.72 12.35
C SER A 92 13.72 -20.21 12.34
N PRO A 93 14.78 -19.70 11.68
CA PRO A 93 15.05 -18.27 11.63
C PRO A 93 13.84 -17.54 11.04
N VAL A 94 13.29 -16.58 11.78
CA VAL A 94 12.20 -15.74 11.28
C VAL A 94 12.77 -14.89 10.14
N PRO A 95 12.08 -14.81 8.97
CA PRO A 95 12.51 -13.92 7.89
C PRO A 95 12.60 -12.48 8.39
N ALA A 96 13.66 -11.78 8.01
CA ALA A 96 13.90 -10.39 8.40
C ALA A 96 13.40 -9.42 7.31
N GLY A 97 12.94 -8.24 7.72
CA GLY A 97 12.56 -7.15 6.81
C GLY A 97 11.05 -6.99 6.60
N SER A 98 10.68 -6.09 5.67
CA SER A 98 9.28 -5.83 5.31
C SER A 98 8.76 -6.95 4.43
N LEU A 99 7.79 -7.69 4.97
CA LEU A 99 7.10 -8.79 4.28
C LEU A 99 5.79 -8.33 3.64
N GLY A 100 5.48 -7.03 3.73
CA GLY A 100 4.33 -6.44 3.07
C GLY A 100 2.99 -6.73 3.75
N SER A 101 1.92 -6.72 2.96
CA SER A 101 0.59 -7.19 3.35
C SER A 101 0.39 -8.59 2.80
N ALA A 102 -0.30 -9.45 3.55
CA ALA A 102 -0.66 -10.79 3.09
C ALA A 102 -1.70 -10.72 1.95
N GLU A 103 -2.48 -9.66 1.94
CA GLU A 103 -3.56 -9.37 1.02
C GLU A 103 -3.03 -8.58 -0.18
N ARG A 104 -3.43 -9.02 -1.38
CA ARG A 104 -3.07 -8.34 -2.62
C ARG A 104 -4.20 -7.43 -3.07
N MET A 105 -3.88 -6.43 -3.88
CA MET A 105 -4.86 -5.60 -4.56
C MET A 105 -5.58 -6.42 -5.63
N ASP A 106 -6.90 -6.58 -5.48
CA ASP A 106 -7.81 -7.24 -6.42
C ASP A 106 -8.32 -6.25 -7.48
N SER A 107 -8.74 -5.05 -7.06
CA SER A 107 -9.24 -4.03 -7.99
C SER A 107 -8.99 -2.60 -7.48
N LEU A 108 -8.64 -1.70 -8.39
CA LEU A 108 -8.64 -0.25 -8.17
C LEU A 108 -9.50 0.40 -9.26
N SER A 109 -10.50 1.19 -8.86
CA SER A 109 -11.36 1.93 -9.79
C SER A 109 -11.51 3.36 -9.33
N ILE A 110 -11.46 4.29 -10.28
CA ILE A 110 -11.62 5.72 -10.04
C ILE A 110 -12.72 6.21 -10.95
N THR A 111 -13.69 6.89 -10.34
CA THR A 111 -14.89 7.40 -11.00
C THR A 111 -15.01 8.89 -10.70
N SER A 112 -15.65 9.66 -11.57
CA SER A 112 -16.09 11.01 -11.22
C SER A 112 -17.55 10.99 -10.74
N LEU A 113 -17.90 11.85 -9.78
CA LEU A 113 -19.30 12.09 -9.40
C LEU A 113 -20.03 13.06 -10.34
N TYR A 114 -19.32 13.59 -11.34
CA TYR A 114 -19.86 14.46 -12.38
C TYR A 114 -19.61 13.83 -13.75
N ASN A 115 -20.37 14.25 -14.76
CA ASN A 115 -20.13 13.82 -16.13
C ASN A 115 -18.75 14.32 -16.58
N TYR A 116 -17.92 13.42 -17.09
CA TYR A 116 -16.59 13.75 -17.58
C TYR A 116 -16.62 14.03 -19.08
N ASP A 117 -17.27 13.15 -19.83
CA ASP A 117 -17.61 13.27 -21.24
C ASP A 117 -18.84 12.40 -21.57
N ALA A 118 -19.15 12.22 -22.87
CA ALA A 118 -20.30 11.42 -23.30
C ALA A 118 -20.14 9.90 -23.08
N LEU A 119 -18.92 9.39 -23.08
CA LEU A 119 -18.59 7.98 -22.83
C LEU A 119 -18.41 7.69 -21.33
N HIS A 120 -18.14 8.74 -20.55
CA HIS A 120 -17.89 8.68 -19.11
C HIS A 120 -18.88 9.57 -18.33
N PRO A 121 -20.17 9.18 -18.26
CA PRO A 121 -21.12 9.83 -17.37
C PRO A 121 -20.75 9.60 -15.90
N ALA A 122 -21.31 10.42 -15.01
CA ALA A 122 -21.07 10.35 -13.57
C ALA A 122 -21.20 8.90 -13.03
N GLY A 123 -20.21 8.47 -12.25
CA GLY A 123 -20.09 7.14 -11.67
C GLY A 123 -19.40 6.11 -12.57
N THR A 124 -19.11 6.44 -13.83
CA THR A 124 -18.40 5.53 -14.75
C THR A 124 -16.90 5.50 -14.43
N PRO A 125 -16.23 4.33 -14.49
CA PRO A 125 -14.79 4.25 -14.34
C PRO A 125 -14.06 5.07 -15.40
N LEU A 126 -13.00 5.76 -14.99
CA LEU A 126 -12.16 6.60 -15.86
C LEU A 126 -10.84 5.90 -16.22
N THR A 127 -10.78 4.57 -16.15
CA THR A 127 -9.50 3.81 -16.21
C THR A 127 -8.69 4.02 -17.49
N ASP A 128 -9.34 4.35 -18.59
CA ASP A 128 -8.77 4.65 -19.90
C ASP A 128 -8.27 6.11 -20.03
N LEU A 129 -8.70 6.99 -19.14
CA LEU A 129 -8.34 8.41 -19.10
C LEU A 129 -7.27 8.74 -18.05
N LEU A 130 -6.74 7.72 -17.36
CA LEU A 130 -5.83 7.90 -16.22
C LEU A 130 -4.45 7.29 -16.50
N GLY A 131 -3.41 8.11 -16.30
CA GLY A 131 -2.02 7.67 -16.27
C GLY A 131 -1.52 7.58 -14.83
N VAL A 132 -0.64 6.63 -14.52
CA VAL A 132 -0.11 6.41 -13.16
C VAL A 132 1.41 6.49 -13.16
N ASP A 133 1.96 7.29 -12.25
CA ASP A 133 3.40 7.53 -12.08
C ASP A 133 4.10 7.84 -13.42
N GLY A 134 3.46 8.69 -14.23
CA GLY A 134 3.93 9.11 -15.55
C GLY A 134 3.75 8.08 -16.68
N ARG A 135 3.14 6.92 -16.41
CA ARG A 135 2.83 5.89 -17.41
C ARG A 135 1.40 6.05 -17.92
N PRO A 136 1.13 5.84 -19.22
CA PRO A 136 -0.20 6.04 -19.80
C PRO A 136 -1.22 4.97 -19.42
N GLN A 137 -0.82 3.91 -18.72
CA GLN A 137 -1.74 2.85 -18.32
C GLN A 137 -1.35 2.29 -16.97
N PHE A 138 -2.33 2.24 -16.06
CA PHE A 138 -2.20 1.48 -14.83
C PHE A 138 -2.36 -0.01 -15.14
N PRO A 139 -1.49 -0.90 -14.63
CA PRO A 139 -1.78 -2.33 -14.70
C PRO A 139 -3.09 -2.59 -13.94
N ALA A 140 -4.10 -3.11 -14.64
CA ALA A 140 -5.41 -3.37 -14.06
C ALA A 140 -5.34 -4.64 -13.19
N PRO A 141 -5.28 -4.53 -11.84
CA PRO A 141 -5.36 -5.71 -10.99
C PRO A 141 -6.70 -6.43 -11.24
N SER A 142 -6.67 -7.74 -11.08
CA SER A 142 -7.89 -8.56 -11.08
C SER A 142 -7.72 -9.77 -10.18
N ARG A 143 -8.83 -10.43 -9.82
CA ARG A 143 -8.80 -11.69 -9.06
C ARG A 143 -7.88 -12.75 -9.65
N ARG A 144 -7.71 -12.77 -10.97
CA ARG A 144 -6.85 -13.74 -11.68
C ARG A 144 -5.38 -13.32 -11.71
N ASN A 145 -5.11 -12.03 -11.55
CA ASN A 145 -3.76 -11.47 -11.54
C ASN A 145 -3.69 -10.30 -10.54
N PRO A 146 -3.69 -10.61 -9.22
CA PRO A 146 -3.70 -9.58 -8.19
C PRO A 146 -2.31 -8.97 -8.02
N LEU A 147 -2.26 -7.66 -7.80
CA LEU A 147 -1.00 -6.91 -7.66
C LEU A 147 -0.64 -6.68 -6.20
N GLU A 148 0.65 -6.43 -5.93
CA GLU A 148 1.04 -5.94 -4.60
C GLU A 148 0.30 -4.63 -4.29
N PRO A 149 -0.14 -4.39 -3.04
CA PRO A 149 -0.67 -3.10 -2.63
C PRO A 149 0.35 -1.99 -2.89
N PHE A 150 -0.09 -0.89 -3.49
CA PHE A 150 0.71 0.31 -3.57
C PHE A 150 0.57 1.07 -2.26
N ARG A 151 1.66 1.62 -1.71
CA ARG A 151 1.56 2.53 -0.57
C ARG A 151 0.97 3.87 -0.98
N TYR A 152 1.38 4.31 -2.16
CA TYR A 152 1.07 5.59 -2.74
C TYR A 152 1.10 5.48 -4.27
N ALA A 153 0.16 6.14 -4.95
CA ALA A 153 0.10 6.26 -6.40
C ALA A 153 -0.23 7.69 -6.80
N GLU A 154 0.49 8.22 -7.78
CA GLU A 154 0.17 9.50 -8.39
C GLU A 154 -0.52 9.29 -9.74
N ILE A 155 -1.70 9.87 -9.89
CA ILE A 155 -2.58 9.63 -11.01
C ILE A 155 -2.79 10.95 -11.76
N SER A 156 -2.53 10.93 -13.05
CA SER A 156 -2.67 12.06 -13.97
C SER A 156 -3.85 11.83 -14.91
N LEU A 157 -4.48 12.91 -15.35
CA LEU A 157 -5.49 12.86 -16.40
C LEU A 157 -4.78 12.87 -17.76
N LEU A 158 -5.05 11.86 -18.60
CA LEU A 158 -4.50 11.78 -19.96
C LEU A 158 -5.25 12.67 -20.93
N SER A 159 -6.53 12.90 -20.67
CA SER A 159 -7.40 13.82 -21.41
C SER A 159 -8.15 14.70 -20.41
N PRO A 160 -8.47 15.96 -20.75
CA PRO A 160 -9.29 16.82 -19.91
C PRO A 160 -10.78 16.45 -19.99
N PRO A 161 -11.61 16.89 -19.02
CA PRO A 161 -13.06 16.80 -19.15
C PRO A 161 -13.54 17.61 -20.36
N VAL A 162 -14.67 17.19 -20.97
CA VAL A 162 -15.20 17.82 -22.19
C VAL A 162 -15.54 19.30 -21.99
N THR A 163 -15.98 19.64 -20.78
CA THR A 163 -16.31 21.01 -20.34
C THR A 163 -15.60 21.35 -19.04
N THR A 164 -15.16 22.60 -18.91
CA THR A 164 -14.74 23.16 -17.62
C THR A 164 -15.89 23.09 -16.61
N GLY A 165 -15.63 22.57 -15.42
CA GLY A 165 -16.68 22.41 -14.42
C GLY A 165 -16.24 21.65 -13.18
N PRO A 166 -17.16 21.42 -12.23
CA PRO A 166 -16.87 20.68 -11.01
C PRO A 166 -16.55 19.21 -11.34
N GLN A 167 -15.53 18.69 -10.67
CA GLN A 167 -15.17 17.29 -10.66
C GLN A 167 -14.90 16.87 -9.22
N GLN A 168 -15.33 15.66 -8.88
CA GLN A 168 -15.05 15.04 -7.59
C GLN A 168 -14.80 13.56 -7.86
N PHE A 169 -13.64 13.07 -7.45
CA PHE A 169 -13.22 11.72 -7.77
C PHE A 169 -13.52 10.80 -6.60
N ARG A 170 -14.13 9.65 -6.89
CA ARG A 170 -14.33 8.58 -5.92
C ARG A 170 -13.40 7.43 -6.29
N VAL A 171 -12.62 6.99 -5.32
CA VAL A 171 -11.66 5.90 -5.44
C VAL A 171 -12.19 4.69 -4.70
N TYR A 172 -12.22 3.55 -5.38
CA TYR A 172 -12.59 2.25 -4.86
C TYR A 172 -11.39 1.32 -4.91
N TYR A 173 -11.02 0.76 -3.76
CA TYR A 173 -9.90 -0.18 -3.64
C TYR A 173 -10.40 -1.45 -2.97
N ARG A 174 -10.04 -2.61 -3.54
CA ARG A 174 -10.47 -3.92 -3.06
C ARG A 174 -9.29 -4.86 -2.93
N GLN A 175 -9.29 -5.64 -1.85
CA GLN A 175 -8.29 -6.67 -1.59
C GLN A 175 -8.79 -8.08 -1.90
N THR A 176 -7.84 -9.01 -2.04
CA THR A 176 -8.11 -10.44 -2.31
C THR A 176 -8.91 -11.14 -1.21
N ASN A 177 -8.85 -10.66 0.03
CA ASN A 177 -9.65 -11.16 1.15
C ASN A 177 -11.12 -10.66 1.11
N GLY A 178 -11.46 -9.77 0.19
CA GLY A 178 -12.80 -9.23 0.01
C GLY A 178 -13.03 -7.86 0.66
N GLU A 179 -12.08 -7.33 1.43
CA GLU A 179 -12.18 -6.00 2.01
C GLU A 179 -12.23 -4.92 0.92
N VAL A 180 -13.07 -3.90 1.16
CA VAL A 180 -13.30 -2.80 0.23
C VAL A 180 -13.19 -1.49 0.98
N TYR A 181 -12.37 -0.59 0.44
CA TYR A 181 -12.17 0.75 0.96
C TYR A 181 -12.56 1.76 -0.11
N THR A 182 -13.31 2.77 0.29
CA THR A 182 -13.77 3.83 -0.61
C THR A 182 -13.44 5.18 0.00
N THR A 183 -13.01 6.12 -0.83
CA THR A 183 -12.83 7.50 -0.43
C THR A 183 -13.24 8.44 -1.56
N GLN A 184 -13.40 9.71 -1.24
CA GLN A 184 -13.73 10.76 -2.19
C GLN A 184 -12.80 11.93 -1.99
N THR A 185 -12.37 12.54 -3.09
CA THR A 185 -11.66 13.81 -3.01
C THR A 185 -12.62 14.94 -2.62
N ALA A 186 -12.08 16.09 -2.26
CA ALA A 186 -12.85 17.32 -2.33
C ALA A 186 -13.27 17.60 -3.78
N ALA A 187 -14.42 18.25 -3.96
CA ALA A 187 -14.83 18.76 -5.26
C ALA A 187 -13.91 19.91 -5.67
N VAL A 188 -13.49 19.94 -6.94
CA VAL A 188 -12.64 20.98 -7.53
C VAL A 188 -13.21 21.38 -8.89
N THR A 189 -12.94 22.61 -9.33
CA THR A 189 -13.26 23.03 -10.70
C THR A 189 -12.07 22.70 -11.59
N VAL A 190 -12.26 21.79 -12.54
CA VAL A 190 -11.23 21.41 -13.52
C VAL A 190 -11.42 22.25 -14.77
N VAL A 191 -10.41 23.02 -15.12
CA VAL A 191 -10.35 23.82 -16.35
C VAL A 191 -9.71 22.96 -17.42
N ARG A 192 -10.33 22.91 -18.60
CA ARG A 192 -9.82 22.17 -19.75
C ARG A 192 -8.40 22.59 -20.13
#